data_AF-A0A2H4TNI3-F1
#
_entry.id   AF-A0A2H4TNI3-F1
#
_cell.length_a   1.000
_cell.length_b   1.000
_cell.length_c   1.000
_cell.angle_alpha   90.00
_cell.angle_beta   90.00
_cell.angle_gamma   90.00
#
_symmetry.space_group_name_H-M   'P 1'
#
loop_
_entity.id
_entity.type
_entity.pdbx_description
1 polymer ?
#
loop_
_entity_poly.entity_id
_entity_poly.type
_entity_poly.pdbx_seq_one_letter_code
_entity_poly.pdbx_strand_id
1 'polypeptide(L)'
;MLSALVVELVLSAGFLLVIHGATDKFAPAGFAPIAIGLALTLIHLISIPVTNTSVNPARSTAVAIFQGGWALEQLWFFWVVPIVGGIIGGLIYRTLLEKRD
;
A
#
# COMPACT_ATOMS: atom_id res chain seq x y z
N MET A 1 16.35 6.42 5.91
CA MET A 1 15.18 5.70 6.46
C MET A 1 13.93 6.58 6.60
N LEU A 2 14.02 7.85 7.02
CA LEU A 2 12.83 8.72 7.14
C LEU A 2 12.03 8.83 5.84
N SER A 3 12.67 9.10 4.70
CA SER A 3 11.98 9.18 3.41
C SER A 3 11.28 7.88 3.03
N ALA A 4 11.91 6.72 3.29
CA ALA A 4 11.33 5.41 3.07
C ALA A 4 10.10 5.17 3.96
N LEU A 5 10.15 5.63 5.22
CA LEU A 5 9.03 5.48 6.16
C LEU A 5 7.83 6.29 5.69
N VAL A 6 8.04 7.56 5.37
CA VAL A 6 6.97 8.47 4.94
C VAL A 6 6.33 7.96 3.65
N VAL A 7 7.12 7.59 2.64
CA VAL A 7 6.58 7.19 1.34
C VAL A 7 5.80 5.87 1.42
N GLU A 8 6.33 4.84 2.08
CA GLU A 8 5.65 3.55 2.21
C GLU A 8 4.38 3.68 3.07
N LEU A 9 4.42 4.47 4.14
CA LEU A 9 3.27 4.68 5.03
C LEU A 9 2.12 5.39 4.29
N VAL A 10 2.42 6.51 3.62
CA VAL A 10 1.42 7.32 2.91
C VAL A 10 0.84 6.55 1.73
N LEU A 11 1.68 5.88 0.93
CA LEU A 11 1.22 5.17 -0.26
C LEU A 11 0.45 3.90 0.10
N SER A 12 0.82 3.16 1.16
CA SER A 12 0.00 2.04 1.63
C SER A 12 -1.35 2.50 2.20
N ALA A 13 -1.38 3.60 2.96
CA ALA A 13 -2.65 4.17 3.44
C ALA A 13 -3.55 4.62 2.27
N GLY A 14 -2.98 5.33 1.30
CA GLY A 14 -3.69 5.73 0.09
C GLY A 14 -4.19 4.53 -0.72
N PHE A 15 -3.39 3.47 -0.83
CA PHE A 15 -3.78 2.27 -1.55
C PHE A 15 -5.00 1.59 -0.93
N LEU A 16 -5.02 1.42 0.39
CA LEU A 16 -6.18 0.85 1.08
C LEU A 16 -7.40 1.77 1.00
N LEU A 17 -7.21 3.09 1.02
CA LEU A 17 -8.29 4.05 0.81
C LEU A 17 -8.90 3.90 -0.59
N VAL A 18 -8.08 3.77 -1.65
CA VAL A 18 -8.57 3.50 -3.01
C VAL A 18 -9.31 2.18 -3.08
N ILE A 19 -8.77 1.10 -2.49
CA ILE A 19 -9.42 -0.21 -2.48
C ILE A 19 -10.80 -0.10 -1.84
N HIS A 20 -10.89 0.41 -0.60
CA HIS A 20 -12.15 0.56 0.10
C HIS A 20 -13.15 1.43 -0.68
N GLY A 21 -12.72 2.58 -1.20
CA GLY A 21 -13.57 3.49 -1.96
C GLY A 21 -14.07 2.90 -3.28
N ALA A 22 -13.21 2.18 -4.01
CA ALA A 22 -13.56 1.58 -5.29
C ALA A 22 -14.47 0.35 -5.13
N THR A 23 -14.46 -0.30 -3.96
CA THR A 23 -15.32 -1.45 -3.62
C THR A 23 -16.49 -1.09 -2.71
N ASP A 24 -16.73 0.19 -2.45
CA ASP A 24 -17.84 0.63 -1.61
C ASP A 24 -19.19 0.24 -2.20
N LYS A 25 -20.20 0.03 -1.34
CA LYS A 25 -21.57 -0.34 -1.74
C LYS A 25 -22.18 0.64 -2.75
N PHE A 26 -21.80 1.92 -2.67
CA PHE A 26 -22.31 2.98 -3.54
C PHE A 26 -21.45 3.23 -4.78
N ALA A 27 -20.29 2.55 -4.92
CA ALA A 27 -19.45 2.66 -6.10
C ALA A 27 -20.07 1.89 -7.29
N PRO A 28 -20.06 2.45 -8.51
CA PRO A 28 -20.52 1.72 -9.70
C PRO A 28 -19.78 0.40 -9.90
N ALA A 29 -20.54 -0.70 -9.96
CA ALA A 29 -19.98 -2.04 -10.06
C ALA A 29 -19.13 -2.24 -11.34
N GLY A 30 -18.06 -3.03 -11.21
CA GLY A 30 -17.19 -3.42 -12.33
C GLY A 30 -15.92 -2.59 -12.51
N PHE A 31 -15.81 -1.40 -11.89
CA PHE A 31 -14.66 -0.52 -12.09
C PHE A 31 -13.52 -0.69 -11.07
N ALA A 32 -13.75 -1.41 -9.96
CA ALA A 32 -12.75 -1.59 -8.90
C ALA A 32 -11.39 -2.14 -9.40
N PRO A 33 -11.32 -3.17 -10.27
CA PRO A 33 -10.04 -3.69 -10.73
C PRO A 33 -9.18 -2.65 -11.46
N ILE A 34 -9.81 -1.78 -12.26
CA ILE A 34 -9.10 -0.73 -13.00
C ILE A 34 -8.56 0.32 -12.03
N ALA A 35 -9.38 0.79 -11.10
CA ALA A 35 -8.97 1.78 -10.10
C ALA A 35 -7.80 1.26 -9.24
N ILE A 36 -7.91 0.03 -8.74
CA ILE A 36 -6.89 -0.60 -7.89
C ILE A 36 -5.60 -0.85 -8.67
N GLY A 37 -5.69 -1.38 -9.90
CA GLY A 37 -4.52 -1.63 -10.75
C GLY A 37 -3.77 -0.35 -11.11
N LEU A 38 -4.48 0.69 -11.53
CA LEU A 38 -3.86 1.98 -11.86
C LEU A 38 -3.32 2.71 -10.62
N ALA A 39 -3.96 2.57 -9.46
CA ALA A 39 -3.41 3.08 -8.20
C ALA A 39 -2.07 2.41 -7.86
N LEU A 40 -1.95 1.09 -8.05
CA LEU A 40 -0.68 0.40 -7.85
C LEU A 40 0.38 0.86 -8.87
N THR A 41 0.01 1.08 -10.13
CA THR A 41 0.92 1.67 -11.14
C THR A 41 1.40 3.05 -10.69
N LEU A 42 0.50 3.93 -10.22
CA LEU A 42 0.85 5.25 -9.72
C LEU A 42 1.82 5.17 -8.53
N ILE A 43 1.56 4.27 -7.58
CA ILE A 43 2.44 4.04 -6.43
C ILE A 43 3.86 3.68 -6.88
N HIS A 44 3.99 2.85 -7.92
CA HIS A 44 5.29 2.51 -8.50
C HIS A 44 5.97 3.72 -9.16
N LEU A 45 5.23 4.50 -9.95
CA LEU A 45 5.76 5.72 -10.58
C LEU A 45 6.30 6.72 -9.56
N ILE A 46 5.73 6.77 -8.35
CA ILE A 46 6.15 7.67 -7.28
C ILE A 46 7.35 7.12 -6.51
N SER A 47 7.31 5.85 -6.09
CA SER A 47 8.16 5.35 -4.99
C SER A 47 9.31 4.43 -5.39
N ILE A 48 9.40 4.00 -6.66
CA ILE A 48 10.55 3.20 -7.13
C ILE A 48 11.90 3.86 -6.78
N PRO A 49 12.11 5.17 -7.01
CA PRO A 49 13.38 5.81 -6.71
C PRO A 49 13.75 5.87 -5.21
N VAL A 50 12.79 5.65 -4.30
CA VAL A 50 13.00 5.78 -2.86
C VAL A 50 13.21 4.42 -2.18
N THR A 51 12.37 3.42 -2.51
CA THR A 51 12.37 2.11 -1.85
C THR A 51 12.31 0.93 -2.80
N ASN A 52 12.36 1.17 -4.12
CA ASN A 52 12.01 0.18 -5.15
C ASN A 52 10.57 -0.37 -5.02
N THR A 53 9.73 0.39 -4.30
CA THR A 53 8.30 0.15 -4.04
C THR A 53 7.99 -1.20 -3.42
N SER A 54 7.72 -1.20 -2.11
CA SER A 54 7.09 -2.34 -1.46
C SER A 54 5.58 -2.26 -1.55
N VAL A 55 4.94 -1.48 -0.65
CA VAL A 55 3.51 -1.47 -0.31
C VAL A 55 2.85 -2.86 -0.18
N ASN A 56 3.66 -3.93 -0.10
CA ASN A 56 3.27 -5.33 -0.16
C ASN A 56 4.37 -6.19 0.48
N PRO A 57 4.19 -6.60 1.74
CA PRO A 57 5.18 -7.38 2.47
C PRO A 57 5.51 -8.73 1.82
N ALA A 58 4.53 -9.38 1.19
CA ALA A 58 4.75 -10.65 0.50
C ALA A 58 5.65 -10.49 -0.73
N ARG A 59 5.45 -9.43 -1.52
CA ARG A 59 6.30 -9.08 -2.66
C ARG A 59 7.74 -8.78 -2.22
N SER A 60 7.92 -8.04 -1.13
CA SER A 60 9.26 -7.75 -0.59
C SER A 60 9.95 -9.01 -0.06
N THR A 61 9.21 -9.87 0.65
CA THR A 61 9.72 -11.13 1.20
C THR A 61 10.18 -12.06 0.09
N ALA A 62 9.36 -12.23 -0.95
CA ALA A 62 9.64 -13.14 -2.05
C ALA A 62 10.98 -12.82 -2.72
N VAL A 63 11.30 -11.55 -2.97
CA VAL A 63 12.56 -11.17 -3.62
C VAL A 63 13.74 -11.12 -2.64
N ALA A 64 13.51 -10.74 -1.38
CA ALA A 64 14.56 -10.63 -0.37
C ALA A 64 15.21 -11.98 -0.05
N ILE A 65 14.44 -13.07 -0.08
CA ILE A 65 14.96 -14.43 0.13
C ILE A 65 16.05 -14.79 -0.88
N PHE A 66 15.87 -14.42 -2.15
CA PHE A 66 16.86 -14.72 -3.20
C PHE A 66 18.02 -13.73 -3.20
N GLN A 67 17.79 -12.48 -2.80
CA GLN A 67 18.87 -11.51 -2.67
C GLN A 67 19.77 -11.84 -1.47
N GLY A 68 19.19 -12.31 -0.36
CA GLY A 68 19.91 -12.57 0.89
C GLY A 68 20.41 -11.28 1.56
N GLY A 69 21.43 -11.40 2.41
CA GLY A 69 22.19 -10.27 2.97
C GLY A 69 21.34 -9.09 3.45
N TRP A 70 21.65 -7.90 2.92
CA TRP A 70 21.04 -6.64 3.35
C TRP A 70 19.51 -6.57 3.13
N ALA A 71 18.95 -7.28 2.14
CA ALA A 71 17.50 -7.24 1.93
C ALA A 71 16.75 -7.99 3.05
N LEU A 72 17.30 -9.09 3.56
CA LEU A 72 16.71 -9.80 4.70
C LEU A 72 16.86 -8.99 6.00
N GLU A 73 18.01 -8.33 6.20
CA GLU A 73 18.25 -7.44 7.35
C GLU A 73 17.26 -6.27 7.40
N GLN A 74 16.82 -5.77 6.24
CA GLN A 74 15.87 -4.66 6.13
C GLN A 74 14.41 -5.11 5.98
N LEU A 75 14.13 -6.40 5.79
CA LEU A 75 12.81 -6.90 5.41
C LEU A 75 11.72 -6.55 6.43
N TRP A 76 12.05 -6.53 7.73
CA TRP A 76 11.09 -6.17 8.79
C TRP A 76 10.43 -4.81 8.55
N PHE A 77 11.17 -3.86 7.97
CA PHE A 77 10.68 -2.51 7.68
C PHE A 77 9.52 -2.55 6.68
N PHE A 78 9.65 -3.36 5.64
CA PHE A 78 8.64 -3.55 4.60
C PHE A 78 7.49 -4.48 5.00
N TRP A 79 7.52 -5.02 6.21
CA TRP A 79 6.34 -5.60 6.86
C TRP A 79 5.61 -4.55 7.68
N VAL A 80 6.31 -3.93 8.64
CA VAL A 80 5.68 -3.03 9.61
C VAL A 80 5.09 -1.81 8.93
N VAL A 81 5.85 -1.13 8.07
CA VAL A 81 5.41 0.16 7.51
C VAL A 81 4.19 0.01 6.59
N PRO A 82 4.15 -0.92 5.62
CA PRO A 82 2.96 -1.10 4.78
C PRO A 82 1.73 -1.55 5.55
N ILE A 83 1.89 -2.40 6.57
CA ILE A 83 0.77 -2.86 7.42
C ILE A 83 0.18 -1.70 8.21
N VAL A 84 1.03 -0.90 8.87
CA VAL A 84 0.57 0.27 9.62
C VAL A 84 -0.10 1.28 8.68
N GLY A 85 0.48 1.53 7.50
CA GLY A 85 -0.13 2.38 6.47
C GLY A 85 -1.50 1.86 6.05
N GLY A 86 -1.62 0.57 5.72
CA GLY A 86 -2.88 -0.03 5.33
C GLY A 86 -3.96 0.04 6.42
N ILE A 87 -3.59 -0.19 7.69
CA ILE A 87 -4.50 -0.02 8.83
C ILE A 87 -4.99 1.43 8.91
N ILE A 88 -4.10 2.41 8.78
CA ILE A 88 -4.47 3.84 8.78
C ILE A 88 -5.44 4.13 7.63
N GLY A 89 -5.15 3.67 6.41
CA GLY A 89 -6.01 3.86 5.24
C GLY A 89 -7.42 3.28 5.45
N GLY A 90 -7.50 2.05 5.94
CA GLY A 90 -8.78 1.40 6.26
C GLY A 90 -9.55 2.10 7.38
N LEU A 91 -8.86 2.56 8.44
CA LEU A 91 -9.48 3.31 9.53
C LEU A 91 -10.00 4.67 9.06
N ILE A 92 -9.22 5.41 8.27
CA ILE A 92 -9.66 6.68 7.67
C ILE A 92 -10.94 6.44 6.87
N TYR A 93 -10.95 5.44 6.00
CA TYR A 93 -12.12 5.13 5.20
C TYR A 93 -13.32 4.82 6.10
N ARG A 94 -13.20 3.82 6.97
CA ARG A 94 -14.28 3.34 7.84
C ARG A 94 -14.86 4.38 8.79
N THR A 95 -14.02 5.29 9.30
CA THR A 95 -14.43 6.24 10.35
C THR A 95 -14.85 7.60 9.81
N LEU A 96 -14.35 8.00 8.64
CA LEU A 96 -14.58 9.34 8.10
C LEU A 96 -15.30 9.37 6.76
N LEU A 97 -15.12 8.34 5.91
CA LEU A 97 -15.56 8.37 4.50
C LEU A 97 -16.63 7.35 4.16
N GLU A 98 -16.67 6.21 4.86
CA GLU A 98 -17.63 5.15 4.65
C GLU A 98 -19.04 5.68 4.93
N LYS A 99 -19.84 5.73 3.87
CA LYS A 99 -21.23 6.17 3.97
C LYS A 99 -22.04 5.02 4.55
N ARG A 100 -22.71 5.27 5.67
CA ARG A 100 -23.63 4.32 6.30
C ARG A 100 -25.05 4.62 5.83
N ASP A 101 -25.83 3.56 5.63
CA ASP A 101 -27.27 3.66 5.34
C ASP A 101 -28.02 4.33 6.51
#